data_AF-A0A1I4KNY4-F1
#
_entry.id   AF-A0A1I4KNY4-F1
#
_cell.length_a   1.000
_cell.length_b   1.000
_cell.length_c   1.000
_cell.angle_alpha   90.00
_cell.angle_beta   90.00
_cell.angle_gamma   90.00
#
_symmetry.space_group_name_H-M   'P 1'
#
loop_
_entity.id
_entity.type
_entity.pdbx_description
1 polymer ?
#
loop_
_entity_poly.entity_id
_entity_poly.type
_entity_poly.pdbx_seq_one_letter_code
_entity_poly.pdbx_strand_id
1 'polypeptide(L)'
;MAIILHWAKKMNTDNDISNKEDRFIPLIVGVLSYSIGFLISLILGLSNFLTALILCYTVNTFIVMLITTRWKISIHTTGLSGPVAALIMLLGQVGAIFGLLYPILIWSRTTLKKHTMAQAIAGGAFGFIMTILEMYLYMNILNLAIYNLVPLNECLWIILALIGTPIVLGIVGILNDYGLADAYTRKIFHFLGFSAFGFFTLFAPKSALITLILAGPLAILITCYGGKNYSWFRGIKRNSDSPNERLYIILPLISSVIWLICSWPFFSREIILISTFVVALADAIAEPIGAKFGNHKYKIKSLKGDKTYRSIEGSSSVLIVATIILFLFTHNLIISLLIGIVVSIVEAISPRGTDNLTIPVICAILLRILI
;
A
#
# COMPACT_ATOMS: atom_id res chain seq x y z
N MET A 1 -17.34 10.38 -22.25
CA MET A 1 -16.22 11.14 -22.84
C MET A 1 -16.70 12.31 -23.71
N ALA A 2 -17.56 12.09 -24.71
CA ALA A 2 -18.04 13.15 -25.61
C ALA A 2 -18.70 14.35 -24.88
N ILE A 3 -19.52 14.09 -23.85
CA ILE A 3 -20.18 15.14 -23.05
C ILE A 3 -19.16 15.99 -22.28
N ILE A 4 -18.13 15.36 -21.70
CA ILE A 4 -17.06 16.04 -20.95
C ILE A 4 -16.22 16.90 -21.89
N LEU A 5 -15.84 16.37 -23.06
CA LEU A 5 -15.09 17.13 -24.08
C LEU A 5 -15.91 18.29 -24.65
N HIS A 6 -17.21 18.11 -24.85
CA HIS A 6 -18.12 19.17 -25.26
C HIS A 6 -18.19 20.29 -24.22
N TRP A 7 -18.34 19.94 -22.94
CA TRP A 7 -18.39 20.93 -21.86
C TRP A 7 -17.06 21.61 -21.58
N ALA A 8 -15.94 20.88 -21.64
CA ALA A 8 -14.60 21.47 -21.54
C ALA A 8 -14.36 22.51 -22.64
N LYS A 9 -14.77 22.19 -23.89
CA LYS A 9 -14.73 23.13 -25.02
C LYS A 9 -15.68 24.32 -24.83
N LYS A 10 -16.88 24.09 -24.28
CA LYS A 10 -17.88 25.14 -24.04
C LYS A 10 -17.48 26.11 -22.93
N MET A 11 -16.84 25.62 -21.87
CA MET A 11 -16.38 26.43 -20.73
C MET A 11 -14.95 26.97 -20.89
N ASN A 12 -14.28 26.67 -22.01
CA ASN A 12 -12.87 26.97 -22.25
C ASN A 12 -11.94 26.47 -21.12
N THR A 13 -12.25 25.29 -20.56
CA THR A 13 -11.47 24.64 -19.51
C THR A 13 -10.61 23.52 -20.10
N ASP A 14 -9.67 23.04 -19.31
CA ASP A 14 -8.94 21.82 -19.67
C ASP A 14 -9.87 20.59 -19.74
N ASN A 15 -9.44 19.56 -20.47
CA ASN A 15 -10.21 18.32 -20.66
C ASN A 15 -10.50 17.56 -19.34
N ASP A 16 -9.80 17.91 -18.25
CA ASP A 16 -9.99 17.36 -16.90
C ASP A 16 -11.01 18.17 -16.05
N ILE A 17 -11.56 19.26 -16.58
CA ILE A 17 -12.43 20.24 -15.89
C ILE A 17 -11.87 20.52 -14.49
N SER A 18 -10.71 21.19 -14.45
CA SER A 18 -9.93 21.31 -13.22
C SER A 18 -10.61 22.14 -12.14
N ASN A 19 -11.50 23.05 -12.49
CA ASN A 19 -12.23 23.85 -11.51
C ASN A 19 -13.37 23.02 -10.91
N LYS A 20 -13.57 23.19 -9.60
CA LYS A 20 -14.60 22.49 -8.85
C LYS A 20 -16.01 22.96 -9.23
N GLU A 21 -16.17 24.26 -9.46
CA GLU A 21 -17.44 24.92 -9.79
C GLU A 21 -17.97 24.46 -11.15
N ASP A 22 -17.08 24.22 -12.10
CA ASP A 22 -17.39 23.78 -13.47
C ASP A 22 -17.80 22.29 -13.55
N ARG A 23 -17.68 21.53 -12.45
CA ARG A 23 -17.97 20.07 -12.44
C ARG A 23 -19.43 19.74 -12.17
N PHE A 24 -20.19 20.66 -11.58
CA PHE A 24 -21.54 20.36 -11.10
C PHE A 24 -22.47 19.94 -12.25
N ILE A 25 -22.51 20.72 -13.33
CA ILE A 25 -23.38 20.44 -14.48
C ILE A 25 -22.98 19.14 -15.22
N PRO A 26 -21.71 18.90 -15.57
CA PRO A 26 -21.30 17.62 -16.16
C PRO A 26 -21.65 16.41 -15.30
N LEU A 27 -21.55 16.51 -13.97
CA LEU A 27 -21.91 15.42 -13.07
C LEU A 27 -23.42 15.18 -13.02
N ILE A 28 -24.25 16.22 -13.02
CA ILE A 28 -25.72 16.08 -13.15
C ILE A 28 -26.07 15.33 -14.43
N VAL A 29 -25.48 15.74 -15.56
CA VAL A 29 -25.72 15.06 -16.84
C VAL A 29 -25.28 13.60 -16.76
N GLY A 30 -24.16 13.31 -16.08
CA GLY A 30 -23.72 11.95 -15.79
C GLY A 30 -24.73 11.14 -14.98
N VAL A 31 -25.25 11.69 -13.88
CA VAL A 31 -26.26 11.04 -13.02
C VAL A 31 -27.53 10.75 -13.81
N LEU A 32 -28.04 11.71 -14.57
CA LEU A 32 -29.24 11.52 -15.40
C LEU A 32 -29.00 10.46 -16.49
N SER A 33 -27.83 10.48 -17.14
CA SER A 33 -27.47 9.49 -18.15
C SER A 33 -27.40 8.08 -17.58
N TYR A 34 -26.79 7.88 -16.41
CA TYR A 34 -26.73 6.57 -15.77
C TYR A 34 -28.10 6.12 -15.25
N SER A 35 -28.94 7.05 -14.76
CA SER A 35 -30.32 6.76 -14.35
C SER A 35 -31.16 6.24 -15.52
N ILE A 36 -31.06 6.89 -16.69
CA ILE A 36 -31.71 6.43 -17.92
C ILE A 36 -31.17 5.06 -18.34
N GLY A 37 -29.84 4.88 -18.31
CA GLY A 37 -29.20 3.59 -18.60
C GLY A 37 -29.69 2.47 -17.68
N PHE A 38 -29.91 2.75 -16.40
CA PHE A 38 -30.46 1.81 -15.43
C PHE A 38 -31.92 1.44 -15.78
N LEU A 39 -32.77 2.42 -16.08
CA LEU A 39 -34.15 2.15 -16.50
C LEU A 39 -34.21 1.32 -17.79
N ILE A 40 -33.37 1.65 -18.77
CA ILE A 40 -33.24 0.87 -20.01
C ILE A 40 -32.78 -0.56 -19.70
N SER A 41 -31.83 -0.75 -18.78
CA SER A 41 -31.36 -2.09 -18.39
C SER A 41 -32.45 -2.96 -17.78
N LEU A 42 -33.39 -2.36 -17.03
CA LEU A 42 -34.58 -3.05 -16.51
C LEU A 42 -35.57 -3.39 -17.63
N ILE A 43 -35.85 -2.45 -18.53
CA ILE A 43 -36.81 -2.65 -19.64
C ILE A 43 -36.32 -3.73 -20.61
N LEU A 44 -35.02 -3.74 -20.92
CA LEU A 44 -34.43 -4.70 -21.85
C LEU A 44 -34.08 -6.04 -21.19
N GLY A 45 -34.26 -6.18 -19.87
CA GLY A 45 -33.92 -7.40 -19.15
C GLY A 45 -32.43 -7.76 -19.24
N LEU A 46 -31.54 -6.77 -19.11
CA LEU A 46 -30.09 -7.02 -19.12
C LEU A 46 -29.67 -7.84 -17.88
N SER A 47 -28.42 -8.33 -17.89
CA SER A 47 -27.92 -9.14 -16.77
C SER A 47 -28.01 -8.38 -15.44
N ASN A 48 -28.44 -9.08 -14.40
CA ASN A 48 -28.58 -8.53 -13.04
C ASN A 48 -27.31 -7.81 -12.56
N PHE A 49 -26.15 -8.36 -12.89
CA PHE A 49 -24.86 -7.75 -12.55
C PHE A 49 -24.64 -6.41 -13.25
N LEU A 50 -24.94 -6.33 -14.55
CA LEU A 50 -24.79 -5.09 -15.31
C LEU A 50 -25.78 -4.03 -14.82
N THR A 51 -27.03 -4.43 -14.58
CA THR A 51 -28.08 -3.56 -14.03
C THR A 51 -27.68 -2.97 -12.67
N ALA A 52 -27.21 -3.82 -11.74
CA ALA A 52 -26.72 -3.36 -10.43
C ALA A 52 -25.49 -2.43 -10.56
N LEU A 53 -24.57 -2.74 -11.48
CA LEU A 53 -23.38 -1.91 -11.70
C LEU A 53 -23.75 -0.53 -12.25
N ILE A 54 -24.68 -0.41 -13.19
CA ILE A 54 -25.16 0.88 -13.70
C ILE A 54 -25.82 1.69 -12.59
N LEU A 55 -26.57 1.04 -11.70
CA LEU A 55 -27.13 1.71 -10.51
C LEU A 55 -26.02 2.22 -9.59
N CYS A 56 -24.96 1.44 -9.36
CA CYS A 56 -23.78 1.89 -8.60
C CYS A 56 -23.14 3.12 -9.25
N TYR A 57 -22.98 3.17 -10.57
CA TYR A 57 -22.47 4.37 -11.25
C TYR A 57 -23.38 5.58 -11.05
N THR A 58 -24.69 5.39 -11.05
CA THR A 58 -25.66 6.48 -10.78
C THR A 58 -25.47 7.04 -9.38
N VAL A 59 -25.51 6.18 -8.36
CA VAL A 59 -25.44 6.57 -6.95
C VAL A 59 -24.05 7.12 -6.60
N ASN A 60 -22.98 6.46 -7.03
CA ASN A 60 -21.61 6.94 -6.78
C ASN A 60 -21.34 8.27 -7.48
N THR A 61 -21.82 8.49 -8.70
CA THR A 61 -21.65 9.79 -9.38
C THR A 61 -22.41 10.89 -8.64
N PHE A 62 -23.60 10.59 -8.12
CA PHE A 62 -24.37 11.53 -7.31
C PHE A 62 -23.64 11.88 -5.99
N ILE A 63 -23.10 10.88 -5.28
CA ILE A 63 -22.34 11.11 -4.05
C ILE A 63 -21.05 11.90 -4.35
N VAL A 64 -20.32 11.54 -5.41
CA VAL A 64 -19.13 12.28 -5.86
C VAL A 64 -19.46 13.73 -6.19
N MET A 65 -20.62 13.99 -6.81
CA MET A 65 -21.10 15.34 -7.08
C MET A 65 -21.31 16.11 -5.77
N LEU A 66 -21.99 15.53 -4.78
CA LEU A 66 -22.19 16.15 -3.47
C LEU A 66 -20.86 16.45 -2.77
N ILE A 67 -19.94 15.48 -2.72
CA ILE A 67 -18.59 15.66 -2.16
C ILE A 67 -17.86 16.78 -2.90
N THR A 68 -17.92 16.78 -4.23
CA THR A 68 -17.28 17.77 -5.10
C THR A 68 -17.82 19.17 -4.87
N THR A 69 -18.98 19.39 -4.23
CA THR A 69 -19.41 20.74 -3.82
C THR A 69 -18.60 21.31 -2.66
N ARG A 70 -17.90 20.48 -1.88
CA ARG A 70 -17.08 20.89 -0.72
C ARG A 70 -15.60 20.59 -0.91
N TRP A 71 -15.25 19.42 -1.46
CA TRP A 71 -13.87 18.96 -1.60
C TRP A 71 -13.65 18.26 -2.94
N LYS A 72 -12.59 18.65 -3.67
CA LYS A 72 -12.30 18.19 -5.06
C LYS A 72 -11.77 16.76 -5.09
N ILE A 73 -12.60 15.77 -4.75
CA ILE A 73 -12.29 14.34 -4.84
C ILE A 73 -11.92 13.95 -6.28
N SER A 74 -11.01 12.98 -6.44
CA SER A 74 -10.53 12.60 -7.75
C SER A 74 -11.45 11.60 -8.46
N ILE A 75 -12.29 12.14 -9.34
CA ILE A 75 -13.20 11.39 -10.23
C ILE A 75 -12.45 10.35 -11.07
N HIS A 76 -11.21 10.62 -11.46
CA HIS A 76 -10.38 9.68 -12.21
C HIS A 76 -10.06 8.44 -11.39
N THR A 77 -9.61 8.62 -10.15
CA THR A 77 -9.32 7.48 -9.26
C THR A 77 -10.58 6.73 -8.88
N THR A 78 -11.70 7.43 -8.65
CA THR A 78 -13.01 6.81 -8.42
C THR A 78 -13.44 5.99 -9.64
N GLY A 79 -13.34 6.57 -10.84
CA GLY A 79 -13.72 5.94 -12.10
C GLY A 79 -12.86 4.74 -12.49
N LEU A 80 -11.61 4.65 -12.02
CA LEU A 80 -10.83 3.41 -12.10
C LEU A 80 -11.31 2.39 -11.07
N SER A 81 -11.42 2.80 -9.80
CA SER A 81 -11.67 1.88 -8.68
C SER A 81 -13.04 1.20 -8.71
N GLY A 82 -14.10 1.85 -9.19
CA GLY A 82 -15.43 1.26 -9.29
C GLY A 82 -15.49 0.03 -10.21
N PRO A 83 -15.10 0.13 -11.49
CA PRO A 83 -15.06 -1.05 -12.36
C PRO A 83 -14.04 -2.10 -11.90
N VAL A 84 -12.92 -1.71 -11.29
CA VAL A 84 -12.00 -2.69 -10.71
C VAL A 84 -12.63 -3.43 -9.52
N ALA A 85 -13.38 -2.75 -8.64
CA ALA A 85 -14.16 -3.40 -7.58
C ALA A 85 -15.14 -4.43 -8.16
N ALA A 86 -15.88 -4.05 -9.20
CA ALA A 86 -16.78 -4.97 -9.91
C ALA A 86 -16.01 -6.19 -10.50
N LEU A 87 -14.83 -5.97 -11.07
CA LEU A 87 -13.98 -7.07 -11.56
C LEU A 87 -13.46 -7.96 -10.42
N ILE A 88 -13.13 -7.40 -9.25
CA ILE A 88 -12.75 -8.18 -8.06
C ILE A 88 -13.91 -9.06 -7.61
N MET A 89 -15.16 -8.57 -7.66
CA MET A 89 -16.33 -9.40 -7.31
C MET A 89 -16.53 -10.58 -8.26
N LEU A 90 -16.28 -10.38 -9.55
CA LEU A 90 -16.48 -11.40 -10.58
C LEU A 90 -15.31 -12.38 -10.70
N LEU A 91 -14.09 -11.88 -10.58
CA LEU A 91 -12.86 -12.60 -10.98
C LEU A 91 -11.88 -12.76 -9.82
N GLY A 92 -12.20 -12.24 -8.63
CA GLY A 92 -11.35 -12.29 -7.44
C GLY A 92 -9.98 -11.70 -7.68
N GLN A 93 -8.97 -12.53 -7.45
CA GLN A 93 -7.57 -12.14 -7.60
C GLN A 93 -7.21 -11.70 -9.03
N VAL A 94 -7.85 -12.26 -10.06
CA VAL A 94 -7.60 -11.82 -11.45
C VAL A 94 -8.12 -10.40 -11.67
N GLY A 95 -9.28 -10.07 -11.09
CA GLY A 95 -9.80 -8.70 -11.08
C GLY A 95 -8.89 -7.72 -10.34
N ALA A 96 -8.24 -8.18 -9.26
CA ALA A 96 -7.32 -7.38 -8.45
C ALA A 96 -6.08 -6.90 -9.23
N ILE A 97 -5.66 -7.60 -10.28
CA ILE A 97 -4.53 -7.20 -11.15
C ILE A 97 -4.78 -5.82 -11.76
N PHE A 98 -6.03 -5.51 -12.15
CA PHE A 98 -6.37 -4.19 -12.68
C PHE A 98 -6.29 -3.09 -11.60
N GLY A 99 -6.41 -3.46 -10.33
CA GLY A 99 -6.20 -2.56 -9.19
C GLY A 99 -4.76 -2.08 -9.04
N LEU A 100 -3.78 -2.77 -9.64
CA LEU A 100 -2.38 -2.33 -9.66
C LEU A 100 -2.17 -1.01 -10.42
N LEU A 101 -3.14 -0.60 -11.25
CA LEU A 101 -3.14 0.72 -11.90
C LEU A 101 -3.41 1.88 -10.93
N TYR A 102 -3.95 1.58 -9.74
CA TYR A 102 -4.34 2.59 -8.76
C TYR A 102 -3.18 3.48 -8.28
N PRO A 103 -2.03 2.95 -7.80
CA PRO A 103 -0.89 3.78 -7.43
C PRO A 103 -0.31 4.57 -8.62
N ILE A 104 -0.38 4.04 -9.84
CA ILE A 104 0.05 4.75 -11.06
C ILE A 104 -0.83 5.98 -11.29
N LEU A 105 -2.14 5.81 -11.13
CA LEU A 105 -3.09 6.90 -11.32
C LEU A 105 -2.97 7.98 -10.24
N ILE A 106 -2.73 7.60 -8.98
CA ILE A 106 -2.43 8.57 -7.90
C ILE A 106 -1.20 9.40 -8.26
N TRP A 107 -0.11 8.74 -8.67
CA TRP A 107 1.10 9.42 -9.10
C TRP A 107 0.82 10.38 -10.26
N SER A 108 0.13 9.93 -11.32
CA SER A 108 -0.25 10.79 -12.45
C SER A 108 -1.01 12.04 -12.01
N ARG A 109 -2.08 11.89 -11.20
CA ARG A 109 -2.95 13.02 -10.81
C ARG A 109 -2.24 14.04 -9.92
N THR A 110 -1.33 13.57 -9.06
CA THR A 110 -0.60 14.44 -8.13
C THR A 110 0.60 15.10 -8.78
N THR A 111 1.34 14.41 -9.65
CA THR A 111 2.46 14.98 -10.42
C THR A 111 1.98 16.02 -11.42
N LEU A 112 0.84 15.80 -12.08
CA LEU A 112 0.20 16.79 -12.96
C LEU A 112 -0.46 17.94 -12.18
N LYS A 113 -0.38 17.94 -10.85
CA LYS A 113 -0.98 18.93 -9.94
C LYS A 113 -2.49 19.10 -10.13
N LYS A 114 -3.17 18.08 -10.66
CA LYS A 114 -4.63 18.09 -10.85
C LYS A 114 -5.37 17.83 -9.54
N HIS A 115 -4.76 17.05 -8.64
CA HIS A 115 -5.30 16.70 -7.33
C HIS A 115 -4.21 16.67 -6.27
N THR A 116 -4.61 16.91 -5.02
CA THR A 116 -3.74 16.62 -3.86
C THR A 116 -3.68 15.12 -3.59
N MET A 117 -2.68 14.69 -2.81
CA MET A 117 -2.52 13.28 -2.44
C MET A 117 -3.77 12.71 -1.76
N ALA A 118 -4.33 13.47 -0.80
CA ALA A 118 -5.55 13.07 -0.10
C ALA A 118 -6.74 12.95 -1.06
N GLN A 119 -6.90 13.85 -2.03
CA GLN A 119 -7.99 13.80 -3.01
C GLN A 119 -7.91 12.59 -3.93
N ALA A 120 -6.69 12.21 -4.35
CA ALA A 120 -6.46 11.05 -5.20
C ALA A 120 -6.68 9.74 -4.44
N ILE A 121 -6.16 9.63 -3.21
CA ILE A 121 -6.33 8.42 -2.38
C ILE A 121 -7.79 8.25 -1.95
N ALA A 122 -8.46 9.33 -1.53
CA ALA A 122 -9.86 9.24 -1.11
C ALA A 122 -10.78 8.88 -2.28
N GLY A 123 -10.51 9.38 -3.49
CA GLY A 123 -11.31 9.06 -4.67
C GLY A 123 -11.30 7.57 -5.02
N GLY A 124 -10.13 6.92 -5.00
CA GLY A 124 -10.03 5.48 -5.25
C GLY A 124 -10.57 4.64 -4.09
N ALA A 125 -10.28 4.99 -2.84
CA ALA A 125 -10.83 4.29 -1.68
C ALA A 125 -12.37 4.34 -1.68
N PHE A 126 -12.95 5.51 -1.97
CA PHE A 126 -14.38 5.69 -2.13
C PHE A 126 -14.95 4.75 -3.21
N GLY A 127 -14.40 4.76 -4.42
CA GLY A 127 -14.95 3.95 -5.52
C GLY A 127 -14.80 2.45 -5.29
N PHE A 128 -13.70 1.99 -4.68
CA PHE A 128 -13.55 0.59 -4.29
C PHE A 128 -14.60 0.16 -3.27
N ILE A 129 -14.71 0.90 -2.17
CA ILE A 129 -15.56 0.52 -1.03
C ILE A 129 -17.03 0.63 -1.40
N MET A 130 -17.45 1.77 -1.96
CA MET A 130 -18.87 2.00 -2.27
C MET A 130 -19.38 1.04 -3.32
N THR A 131 -18.63 0.78 -4.40
CA THR A 131 -19.10 -0.14 -5.44
C THR A 131 -19.27 -1.57 -4.89
N ILE A 132 -18.35 -2.08 -4.08
CA ILE A 132 -18.54 -3.41 -3.45
C ILE A 132 -19.77 -3.43 -2.55
N LEU A 133 -19.89 -2.46 -1.64
CA LEU A 133 -20.98 -2.44 -0.66
C LEU A 133 -22.34 -2.30 -1.34
N GLU A 134 -22.45 -1.40 -2.32
CA GLU A 134 -23.66 -1.18 -3.10
C GLU A 134 -24.05 -2.41 -3.91
N MET A 135 -23.11 -3.05 -4.61
CA MET A 135 -23.40 -4.26 -5.37
C MET A 135 -23.97 -5.37 -4.48
N TYR A 136 -23.34 -5.63 -3.33
CA TYR A 136 -23.84 -6.61 -2.36
C TYR A 136 -25.19 -6.22 -1.76
N LEU A 137 -25.38 -4.94 -1.47
CA LEU A 137 -26.64 -4.41 -0.95
C LEU A 137 -27.79 -4.58 -1.96
N TYR A 138 -27.55 -4.22 -3.23
CA TYR A 138 -28.57 -4.29 -4.28
C TYR A 138 -28.95 -5.73 -4.62
N MET A 139 -28.00 -6.67 -4.58
CA MET A 139 -28.32 -8.09 -4.76
C MET A 139 -29.30 -8.59 -3.69
N ASN A 140 -29.12 -8.15 -2.45
CA ASN A 140 -29.99 -8.53 -1.33
C ASN A 140 -31.35 -7.82 -1.38
N ILE A 141 -31.38 -6.51 -1.64
CA ILE A 141 -32.61 -5.69 -1.58
C ILE A 141 -33.45 -5.84 -2.85
N LEU A 142 -32.83 -5.81 -4.03
CA LEU A 142 -33.53 -5.83 -5.32
C LEU A 142 -33.77 -7.25 -5.84
N ASN A 143 -33.42 -8.27 -5.05
CA ASN A 143 -33.51 -9.69 -5.42
C ASN A 143 -32.82 -10.01 -6.76
N LEU A 144 -31.75 -9.28 -7.07
CA LEU A 144 -30.94 -9.46 -8.27
C LEU A 144 -30.00 -10.64 -8.06
N ALA A 145 -30.48 -11.86 -8.32
CA ALA A 145 -29.68 -13.07 -8.15
C ALA A 145 -28.48 -13.08 -9.11
N ILE A 146 -27.27 -13.13 -8.54
CA ILE A 146 -26.01 -13.25 -9.27
C ILE A 146 -25.21 -14.35 -8.57
N TYR A 147 -24.88 -15.39 -9.32
CA TYR A 147 -24.18 -16.57 -8.80
C TYR A 147 -22.66 -16.43 -8.98
N ASN A 148 -21.91 -17.18 -8.17
CA ASN A 148 -20.44 -17.30 -8.26
C ASN A 148 -19.65 -16.00 -7.99
N LEU A 149 -20.16 -15.13 -7.12
CA LEU A 149 -19.42 -13.95 -6.69
C LEU A 149 -18.41 -14.28 -5.59
N VAL A 150 -17.28 -13.59 -5.63
CA VAL A 150 -16.27 -13.64 -4.58
C VAL A 150 -16.83 -13.00 -3.32
N PRO A 151 -16.87 -13.71 -2.17
CA PRO A 151 -17.49 -13.24 -0.94
C PRO A 151 -17.07 -11.83 -0.51
N LEU A 152 -17.99 -11.07 0.09
CA LEU A 152 -17.76 -9.67 0.51
C LEU A 152 -16.51 -9.52 1.38
N ASN A 153 -16.31 -10.43 2.34
CA ASN A 153 -15.13 -10.39 3.22
C ASN A 153 -13.82 -10.49 2.42
N GLU A 154 -13.74 -11.38 1.42
CA GLU A 154 -12.57 -11.54 0.57
C GLU A 154 -12.35 -10.31 -0.32
N CYS A 155 -13.42 -9.74 -0.90
CA CYS A 155 -13.33 -8.47 -1.64
C CYS A 155 -12.78 -7.34 -0.77
N LEU A 156 -13.25 -7.20 0.47
CA LEU A 156 -12.78 -6.17 1.41
C LEU A 156 -11.30 -6.34 1.74
N TRP A 157 -10.83 -7.58 1.93
CA TRP A 157 -9.40 -7.86 2.15
C TRP A 157 -8.53 -7.51 0.92
N ILE A 158 -8.98 -7.85 -0.29
CA ILE A 158 -8.29 -7.50 -1.53
C ILE A 158 -8.23 -5.97 -1.69
N ILE A 159 -9.33 -5.27 -1.44
CA ILE A 159 -9.37 -3.80 -1.49
C ILE A 159 -8.44 -3.18 -0.45
N LEU A 160 -8.43 -3.71 0.77
CA LEU A 160 -7.53 -3.25 1.82
C LEU A 160 -6.06 -3.37 1.40
N ALA A 161 -5.69 -4.48 0.72
CA ALA A 161 -4.35 -4.65 0.16
C ALA A 161 -4.01 -3.59 -0.92
N LEU A 162 -4.98 -3.23 -1.77
CA LEU A 162 -4.80 -2.24 -2.84
C LEU A 162 -4.69 -0.80 -2.31
N ILE A 163 -5.48 -0.44 -1.30
CA ILE A 163 -5.53 0.94 -0.78
C ILE A 163 -4.55 1.20 0.37
N GLY A 164 -4.17 0.14 1.12
CA GLY A 164 -3.36 0.26 2.33
C GLY A 164 -2.00 0.90 2.08
N THR A 165 -1.21 0.37 1.14
CA THR A 165 0.12 0.94 0.85
C THR A 165 0.06 2.38 0.35
N PRO A 166 -0.82 2.76 -0.62
CA PRO A 166 -1.02 4.16 -1.00
C PRO A 166 -1.38 5.07 0.17
N ILE A 167 -2.26 4.65 1.08
CA ILE A 167 -2.65 5.42 2.27
C ILE A 167 -1.43 5.66 3.16
N VAL A 168 -0.70 4.60 3.51
CA VAL A 168 0.48 4.73 4.39
C VAL A 168 1.54 5.62 3.75
N LEU A 169 1.86 5.41 2.46
CA LEU A 169 2.80 6.26 1.71
C LEU A 169 2.36 7.72 1.66
N GLY A 170 1.06 7.97 1.49
CA GLY A 170 0.47 9.31 1.53
C GLY A 170 0.64 9.97 2.90
N ILE A 171 0.35 9.24 3.97
CA ILE A 171 0.49 9.74 5.35
C ILE A 171 1.95 10.06 5.65
N VAL A 172 2.89 9.15 5.42
CA VAL A 172 4.31 9.41 5.73
C VAL A 172 4.90 10.53 4.87
N GLY A 173 4.44 10.67 3.63
CA GLY A 173 4.79 11.82 2.78
C GLY A 173 4.30 13.14 3.36
N ILE A 174 3.04 13.20 3.81
CA ILE A 174 2.46 14.37 4.46
C ILE A 174 3.19 14.67 5.79
N LEU A 175 3.45 13.67 6.63
CA LEU A 175 4.18 13.85 7.89
C LEU A 175 5.58 14.44 7.66
N ASN A 176 6.27 14.00 6.60
CA ASN A 176 7.55 14.58 6.23
C ASN A 176 7.42 16.04 5.76
N ASP A 177 6.37 16.36 4.98
CA ASP A 177 6.07 17.73 4.55
C ASP A 177 5.78 18.65 5.76
N TYR A 178 5.28 18.11 6.88
CA TYR A 178 5.10 18.82 8.16
C TYR A 178 6.35 18.86 9.06
N GLY A 179 7.50 18.37 8.58
CA GLY A 179 8.78 18.48 9.27
C GLY A 179 9.19 17.27 10.12
N LEU A 180 8.45 16.16 10.08
CA LEU A 180 8.89 14.93 10.75
C LEU A 180 10.14 14.37 10.04
N ALA A 181 11.20 14.12 10.82
CA ALA A 181 12.49 13.69 10.26
C ALA A 181 12.39 12.35 9.51
N ASP A 182 13.20 12.19 8.45
CA ASP A 182 13.17 11.04 7.55
C ASP A 182 13.47 9.70 8.26
N ALA A 183 14.24 9.74 9.35
CA ALA A 183 14.46 8.57 10.19
C ALA A 183 13.14 8.01 10.78
N TYR A 184 12.18 8.87 11.13
CA TYR A 184 10.90 8.44 11.69
C TYR A 184 9.90 8.05 10.61
N THR A 185 9.71 8.86 9.57
CA THR A 185 8.71 8.59 8.51
C THR A 185 9.00 7.29 7.78
N ARG A 186 10.28 7.00 7.51
CA ARG A 186 10.72 5.74 6.91
C ARG A 186 10.43 4.53 7.80
N LYS A 187 10.70 4.63 9.09
CA LYS A 187 10.46 3.53 10.02
C LYS A 187 8.99 3.31 10.32
N ILE A 188 8.17 4.36 10.30
CA ILE A 188 6.71 4.23 10.31
C ILE A 188 6.26 3.42 9.08
N PHE A 189 6.71 3.76 7.88
CA PHE A 189 6.37 3.00 6.67
C PHE A 189 6.85 1.54 6.75
N HIS A 190 8.11 1.32 7.14
CA HIS A 190 8.69 0.00 7.31
C HIS A 190 7.89 -0.86 8.28
N PHE A 191 7.67 -0.35 9.49
CA PHE A 191 6.96 -1.05 10.55
C PHE A 191 5.52 -1.39 10.14
N LEU A 192 4.77 -0.43 9.58
CA LEU A 192 3.40 -0.66 9.12
C LEU A 192 3.34 -1.64 7.94
N GLY A 193 4.30 -1.60 7.01
CA GLY A 193 4.38 -2.52 5.88
C GLY A 193 4.57 -3.97 6.33
N PHE A 194 5.52 -4.22 7.23
CA PHE A 194 5.76 -5.55 7.77
C PHE A 194 4.64 -6.02 8.70
N SER A 195 4.07 -5.12 9.52
CA SER A 195 2.90 -5.44 10.34
C SER A 195 1.69 -5.82 9.49
N ALA A 196 1.46 -5.10 8.38
CA ALA A 196 0.44 -5.44 7.41
C ALA A 196 0.70 -6.82 6.79
N PHE A 197 1.94 -7.12 6.39
CA PHE A 197 2.28 -8.46 5.89
C PHE A 197 1.97 -9.56 6.92
N GLY A 198 2.37 -9.37 8.19
CA GLY A 198 2.08 -10.33 9.24
C GLY A 198 0.58 -10.51 9.48
N PHE A 199 -0.17 -9.40 9.55
CA PHE A 199 -1.62 -9.40 9.73
C PHE A 199 -2.35 -10.10 8.57
N PHE A 200 -1.98 -9.79 7.32
CA PHE A 200 -2.55 -10.45 6.14
C PHE A 200 -2.19 -11.93 6.10
N THR A 201 -0.95 -12.27 6.44
CA THR A 201 -0.51 -13.66 6.48
C THR A 201 -1.30 -14.45 7.51
N LEU A 202 -1.68 -13.85 8.65
CA LEU A 202 -2.42 -14.49 9.73
C LEU A 202 -3.92 -14.63 9.45
N PHE A 203 -4.55 -13.57 8.94
CA PHE A 203 -6.02 -13.44 8.93
C PHE A 203 -6.64 -13.30 7.54
N ALA A 204 -5.88 -12.89 6.53
CA ALA A 204 -6.43 -12.62 5.20
C ALA A 204 -6.51 -13.88 4.33
N PRO A 205 -7.47 -13.95 3.40
CA PRO A 205 -7.45 -14.96 2.35
C PRO A 205 -6.19 -14.84 1.49
N LYS A 206 -5.74 -15.97 0.91
CA LYS A 206 -4.52 -16.03 0.09
C LYS A 206 -4.52 -15.03 -1.06
N SER A 207 -5.68 -14.81 -1.69
CA SER A 207 -5.88 -13.84 -2.77
C SER A 207 -5.52 -12.41 -2.35
N ALA A 208 -5.90 -12.00 -1.15
CA ALA A 208 -5.59 -10.68 -0.60
C ALA A 208 -4.12 -10.56 -0.20
N LEU A 209 -3.52 -11.62 0.37
CA LEU A 209 -2.09 -11.64 0.67
C LEU A 209 -1.24 -11.51 -0.60
N ILE A 210 -1.58 -12.25 -1.67
CA ILE A 210 -0.87 -12.12 -2.95
C ILE A 210 -1.07 -10.70 -3.52
N THR A 211 -2.28 -10.15 -3.43
CA THR A 211 -2.54 -8.77 -3.84
C THR A 211 -1.63 -7.77 -3.11
N LEU A 212 -1.43 -7.94 -1.79
CA LEU A 212 -0.52 -7.09 -1.00
C LEU A 212 0.93 -7.22 -1.46
N ILE A 213 1.41 -8.46 -1.68
CA ILE A 213 2.78 -8.76 -2.14
C ILE A 213 3.05 -8.20 -3.54
N LEU A 214 2.02 -8.01 -4.38
CA LEU A 214 2.17 -7.38 -5.70
C LEU A 214 2.01 -5.86 -5.64
N ALA A 215 0.96 -5.36 -4.99
CA ALA A 215 0.63 -3.93 -4.94
C ALA A 215 1.64 -3.11 -4.14
N GLY A 216 2.14 -3.65 -3.02
CA GLY A 216 3.10 -2.98 -2.14
C GLY A 216 4.40 -2.61 -2.86
N PRO A 217 5.15 -3.60 -3.39
CA PRO A 217 6.37 -3.33 -4.17
C PRO A 217 6.13 -2.42 -5.37
N LEU A 218 5.03 -2.60 -6.11
CA LEU A 218 4.71 -1.74 -7.24
C LEU A 218 4.53 -0.27 -6.80
N ALA A 219 3.83 -0.02 -5.70
CA ALA A 219 3.66 1.33 -5.16
C ALA A 219 5.01 1.96 -4.76
N ILE A 220 5.96 1.17 -4.23
CA ILE A 220 7.32 1.63 -3.92
C ILE A 220 8.12 1.90 -5.20
N LEU A 221 8.00 1.07 -6.23
CA LEU A 221 8.65 1.31 -7.53
C LEU A 221 8.14 2.61 -8.18
N ILE A 222 6.82 2.84 -8.14
CA ILE A 222 6.20 4.10 -8.59
C ILE A 222 6.70 5.27 -7.75
N THR A 223 6.88 5.07 -6.44
CA THR A 223 7.46 6.07 -5.55
C THR A 223 8.86 6.47 -6.01
N CYS A 224 9.74 5.51 -6.28
CA CYS A 224 11.09 5.76 -6.79
C CYS A 224 11.08 6.46 -8.16
N TYR A 225 10.16 6.06 -9.05
CA TYR A 225 9.96 6.67 -10.35
C TYR A 225 9.55 8.15 -10.23
N GLY A 226 8.57 8.46 -9.37
CA GLY A 226 8.08 9.82 -9.13
C GLY A 226 9.15 10.78 -8.57
N GLY A 227 10.15 10.27 -7.86
CA GLY A 227 11.35 11.01 -7.48
C GLY A 227 11.11 12.15 -6.48
N LYS A 228 12.08 13.08 -6.36
CA LYS A 228 12.17 14.07 -5.25
C LYS A 228 10.95 14.98 -5.09
N ASN A 229 10.21 15.23 -6.18
CA ASN A 229 9.01 16.07 -6.17
C ASN A 229 7.74 15.31 -5.76
N TYR A 230 7.78 13.99 -5.68
CA TYR A 230 6.65 13.16 -5.32
C TYR A 230 6.56 12.96 -3.79
N SER A 231 5.38 13.15 -3.22
CA SER A 231 5.18 13.13 -1.75
C SER A 231 5.54 11.78 -1.13
N TRP A 232 5.17 10.67 -1.77
CA TRP A 232 5.56 9.33 -1.29
C TRP A 232 7.08 9.18 -1.21
N PHE A 233 7.81 9.71 -2.19
CA PHE A 233 9.27 9.59 -2.24
C PHE A 233 9.93 10.40 -1.13
N ARG A 234 9.42 11.61 -0.86
CA ARG A 234 9.88 12.41 0.29
C ARG A 234 9.64 11.71 1.61
N GLY A 235 8.49 11.03 1.77
CA GLY A 235 8.15 10.28 2.97
C GLY A 235 9.09 9.11 3.29
N ILE A 236 9.68 8.48 2.27
CA ILE A 236 10.49 7.25 2.45
C ILE A 236 11.97 7.39 2.06
N LYS A 237 12.41 8.50 1.47
CA LYS A 237 13.83 8.74 1.19
C LYS A 237 14.56 9.07 2.49
N ARG A 238 15.81 8.65 2.59
CA ARG A 238 16.73 9.14 3.63
C ARG A 238 17.64 10.21 3.03
N ASN A 239 17.76 11.35 3.70
CA ASN A 239 18.53 12.46 3.13
C ASN A 239 20.04 12.17 3.11
N SER A 240 20.54 11.39 4.06
CA SER A 240 21.96 10.97 4.12
C SER A 240 22.36 9.93 3.06
N ASP A 241 21.39 9.41 2.27
CA ASP A 241 21.66 8.49 1.17
C ASP A 241 21.96 9.20 -0.16
N SER A 242 21.92 10.54 -0.22
CA SER A 242 22.17 11.29 -1.45
C SER A 242 23.58 11.03 -2.01
N PRO A 243 23.75 10.83 -3.33
CA PRO A 243 22.75 10.90 -4.42
C PRO A 243 22.09 9.55 -4.78
N ASN A 244 22.26 8.54 -3.92
CA ASN A 244 21.87 7.14 -4.16
C ASN A 244 20.55 6.75 -3.44
N GLU A 245 19.67 7.71 -3.12
CA GLU A 245 18.47 7.46 -2.30
C GLU A 245 17.58 6.34 -2.88
N ARG A 246 17.43 6.30 -4.21
CA ARG A 246 16.64 5.27 -4.90
C ARG A 246 17.19 3.87 -4.67
N LEU A 247 18.51 3.69 -4.73
CA LEU A 247 19.16 2.41 -4.51
C LEU A 247 18.88 1.90 -3.10
N TYR A 248 19.00 2.77 -2.10
CA TYR A 248 18.80 2.41 -0.70
C TYR A 248 17.31 2.34 -0.27
N ILE A 249 16.37 2.59 -1.19
CA ILE A 249 14.95 2.21 -1.06
C ILE A 249 14.69 0.87 -1.76
N ILE A 250 15.21 0.69 -2.98
CA ILE A 250 14.97 -0.50 -3.81
C ILE A 250 15.69 -1.73 -3.25
N LEU A 251 16.89 -1.59 -2.70
CA LEU A 251 17.65 -2.73 -2.21
C LEU A 251 16.97 -3.42 -1.01
N PRO A 252 16.55 -2.72 0.06
CA PRO A 252 15.74 -3.33 1.11
C PRO A 252 14.43 -3.94 0.59
N LEU A 253 13.79 -3.31 -0.40
CA LEU A 253 12.58 -3.84 -1.02
C LEU A 253 12.85 -5.20 -1.70
N ILE A 254 13.87 -5.28 -2.56
CA ILE A 254 14.25 -6.53 -3.23
C ILE A 254 14.62 -7.59 -2.21
N SER A 255 15.42 -7.24 -1.20
CA SER A 255 15.78 -8.14 -0.10
C SER A 255 14.53 -8.68 0.62
N SER A 256 13.55 -7.81 0.92
CA SER A 256 12.29 -8.21 1.55
C SER A 256 11.48 -9.11 0.64
N VAL A 257 11.33 -8.79 -0.66
CA VAL A 257 10.57 -9.60 -1.61
C VAL A 257 11.19 -10.98 -1.81
N ILE A 258 12.52 -11.06 -1.92
CA ILE A 258 13.24 -12.34 -1.98
C ILE A 258 12.94 -13.17 -0.73
N TRP A 259 13.06 -12.58 0.45
CA TRP A 259 12.73 -13.26 1.70
C TRP A 259 11.28 -13.76 1.71
N LEU A 260 10.32 -12.90 1.37
CA LEU A 260 8.90 -13.19 1.44
C LEU A 260 8.43 -14.22 0.40
N ILE A 261 9.11 -14.36 -0.74
CA ILE A 261 8.74 -15.35 -1.77
C ILE A 261 9.51 -16.65 -1.57
N CYS A 262 10.82 -16.57 -1.33
CA CYS A 262 11.69 -17.74 -1.31
C CYS A 262 11.69 -18.49 0.01
N SER A 263 11.11 -17.96 1.10
CA SER A 263 11.12 -18.63 2.42
C SER A 263 10.11 -19.77 2.55
N TRP A 264 8.97 -19.70 1.84
CA TRP A 264 7.86 -20.66 1.96
C TRP A 264 8.22 -22.13 1.73
N PRO A 265 9.13 -22.49 0.80
CA PRO A 265 9.53 -23.89 0.62
C PRO A 265 10.41 -24.44 1.76
N PHE A 266 11.05 -23.58 2.55
CA PHE A 266 12.10 -23.99 3.50
C PHE A 266 11.70 -23.86 4.97
N PHE A 267 10.68 -23.06 5.30
CA PHE A 267 10.32 -22.73 6.67
C PHE A 267 8.81 -22.81 6.89
N SER A 268 8.41 -23.12 8.13
CA SER A 268 7.00 -23.05 8.52
C SER A 268 6.51 -21.61 8.50
N ARG A 269 5.19 -21.42 8.34
CA ARG A 269 4.54 -20.10 8.39
C ARG A 269 4.90 -19.32 9.66
N GLU A 270 5.00 -20.01 10.80
CA GLU A 270 5.36 -19.43 12.09
C GLU A 270 6.79 -18.88 12.08
N ILE A 271 7.76 -19.67 11.62
CA ILE A 271 9.15 -19.23 11.51
C ILE A 271 9.27 -18.02 10.57
N ILE A 272 8.59 -18.06 9.42
CA ILE A 272 8.59 -16.94 8.46
C ILE A 272 8.06 -15.67 9.13
N LEU A 273 6.95 -15.77 9.86
CA LEU A 273 6.36 -14.64 10.58
C LEU A 273 7.31 -14.11 11.66
N ILE A 274 7.83 -14.96 12.54
CA ILE A 274 8.71 -14.57 13.64
C ILE A 274 9.96 -13.86 13.10
N SER A 275 10.63 -14.47 12.12
CA SER A 275 11.85 -13.88 11.54
C SER A 275 11.58 -12.57 10.81
N THR A 276 10.41 -12.44 10.17
CA THR A 276 9.96 -11.18 9.55
C THR A 276 9.69 -10.10 10.59
N PHE A 277 9.04 -10.45 11.71
CA PHE A 277 8.78 -9.50 12.80
C PHE A 277 10.07 -9.06 13.51
N VAL A 278 11.04 -9.97 13.67
CA VAL A 278 12.35 -9.64 14.23
C VAL A 278 13.02 -8.54 13.41
N VAL A 279 13.14 -8.69 12.07
CA VAL A 279 13.73 -7.63 11.25
C VAL A 279 12.88 -6.37 11.22
N ALA A 280 11.55 -6.50 11.15
CA ALA A 280 10.64 -5.36 11.08
C ALA A 280 10.76 -4.42 12.28
N LEU A 281 10.76 -4.98 13.49
CA LEU A 281 10.76 -4.24 14.76
C LEU A 281 12.17 -3.84 15.19
N ALA A 282 13.15 -4.75 15.08
CA ALA A 282 14.51 -4.45 15.50
C ALA A 282 15.11 -3.32 14.65
N ASP A 283 14.95 -3.38 13.33
CA ASP A 283 15.42 -2.31 12.44
C ASP A 283 14.61 -1.01 12.65
N ALA A 284 13.30 -1.09 12.86
CA ALA A 284 12.46 0.10 13.11
C ALA A 284 12.87 0.88 14.37
N ILE A 285 13.40 0.19 15.39
CA ILE A 285 13.87 0.80 16.64
C ILE A 285 15.36 1.21 16.55
N ALA A 286 16.17 0.44 15.84
CA ALA A 286 17.62 0.67 15.77
C ALA A 286 18.01 1.98 15.08
N GLU A 287 17.36 2.35 13.98
CA GLU A 287 17.72 3.58 13.26
C GLU A 287 17.38 4.86 14.07
N PRO A 288 16.19 5.01 14.70
CA PRO A 288 15.93 6.15 15.58
C PRO A 288 16.86 6.23 16.79
N ILE A 289 17.18 5.10 17.42
CA ILE A 289 18.13 5.06 18.55
C ILE A 289 19.52 5.46 18.08
N GLY A 290 20.01 4.89 16.97
CA GLY A 290 21.32 5.24 16.42
C GLY A 290 21.39 6.69 15.92
N ALA A 291 20.29 7.26 15.43
CA ALA A 291 20.23 8.65 15.03
C ALA A 291 20.27 9.62 16.23
N LYS A 292 19.62 9.27 17.35
CA LYS A 292 19.50 10.14 18.53
C LYS A 292 20.63 9.95 19.54
N PHE A 293 21.10 8.73 19.74
CA PHE A 293 22.05 8.35 20.79
C PHE A 293 23.35 7.72 20.25
N GLY A 294 23.50 7.58 18.93
CA GLY A 294 24.62 6.86 18.31
C GLY A 294 25.95 7.60 18.37
N ASN A 295 26.59 7.61 19.55
CA ASN A 295 27.88 8.24 19.77
C ASN A 295 29.04 7.36 19.26
N HIS A 296 28.88 6.03 19.32
CA HIS A 296 29.94 5.10 18.94
C HIS A 296 29.69 4.52 17.56
N LYS A 297 30.25 5.16 16.53
CA LYS A 297 30.01 4.79 15.12
C LYS A 297 31.08 3.86 14.59
N TYR A 298 30.65 2.90 13.76
CA TYR A 298 31.55 2.00 13.03
C TYR A 298 31.14 1.91 11.55
N LYS A 299 32.13 1.62 10.69
CA LYS A 299 31.95 1.61 9.23
C LYS A 299 31.34 0.27 8.79
N ILE A 300 30.36 0.34 7.90
CA ILE A 300 29.76 -0.82 7.23
C ILE A 300 29.99 -0.76 5.73
N LYS A 301 29.94 -1.93 5.08
CA LYS A 301 30.06 -2.07 3.63
C LYS A 301 28.79 -1.54 2.95
N SER A 302 28.95 -1.00 1.75
CA SER A 302 27.85 -0.60 0.86
C SER A 302 28.13 -1.14 -0.55
N LEU A 303 27.08 -1.43 -1.31
CA LEU A 303 27.23 -1.97 -2.67
C LEU A 303 27.92 -0.98 -3.63
N LYS A 304 27.84 0.32 -3.35
CA LYS A 304 28.50 1.38 -4.14
C LYS A 304 29.84 1.85 -3.58
N GLY A 305 30.31 1.28 -2.46
CA GLY A 305 31.54 1.73 -1.80
C GLY A 305 31.42 3.09 -1.08
N ASP A 306 30.21 3.67 -1.01
CA ASP A 306 29.89 4.85 -0.21
C ASP A 306 30.28 4.63 1.26
N LYS A 307 30.72 5.70 1.95
CA LYS A 307 31.00 5.65 3.38
C LYS A 307 29.68 5.59 4.15
N THR A 308 29.45 4.46 4.80
CA THR A 308 28.22 4.19 5.51
C THR A 308 28.52 3.71 6.93
N TYR A 309 27.73 4.16 7.91
CA TYR A 309 28.00 3.97 9.32
C TYR A 309 26.77 3.42 10.03
N ARG A 310 27.00 2.58 11.03
CA ARG A 310 26.04 2.20 12.08
C ARG A 310 26.60 2.64 13.44
N SER A 311 25.80 2.53 14.48
CA SER A 311 26.18 2.88 15.86
C SER A 311 26.05 1.67 16.77
N ILE A 312 26.94 1.52 17.74
CA ILE A 312 26.87 0.45 18.75
C ILE A 312 25.52 0.50 19.46
N GLU A 313 25.03 1.69 19.81
CA GLU A 313 23.75 1.89 20.49
C GLU A 313 22.56 1.36 19.65
N GLY A 314 22.63 1.56 18.33
CA GLY A 314 21.68 0.99 17.37
C GLY A 314 21.72 -0.55 17.39
N SER A 315 22.89 -1.17 17.24
CA SER A 315 23.01 -2.63 17.24
C SER A 315 22.72 -3.28 18.60
N SER A 316 23.00 -2.59 19.71
CA SER A 316 22.57 -3.01 21.05
C SER A 316 21.05 -3.01 21.17
N SER A 317 20.36 -2.04 20.56
CA SER A 317 18.90 -2.06 20.52
C SER A 317 18.35 -3.19 19.66
N VAL A 318 19.03 -3.56 18.56
CA VAL A 318 18.68 -4.75 17.76
C VAL A 318 18.74 -6.01 18.61
N LEU A 319 19.81 -6.19 19.39
CA LEU A 319 19.94 -7.32 20.32
C LEU A 319 18.76 -7.38 21.30
N ILE A 320 18.49 -6.27 22.00
CA ILE A 320 17.42 -6.22 23.01
C ILE A 320 16.07 -6.52 22.39
N VAL A 321 15.72 -5.84 21.29
CA VAL A 321 14.42 -5.98 20.63
C VAL A 321 14.25 -7.39 20.04
N ALA A 322 15.27 -7.92 19.36
CA ALA A 322 15.23 -9.27 18.80
C ALA A 322 15.04 -10.30 19.92
N THR A 323 15.80 -10.22 21.01
CA THR A 323 15.67 -11.13 22.15
C THR A 323 14.29 -11.07 22.79
N ILE A 324 13.70 -9.88 22.96
CA ILE A 324 12.33 -9.74 23.48
C ILE A 324 11.33 -10.43 22.56
N ILE A 325 11.36 -10.12 21.26
CA ILE A 325 10.44 -10.71 20.29
C ILE A 325 10.57 -12.22 20.28
N LEU A 326 11.81 -12.72 20.16
CA LEU A 326 12.08 -14.16 20.16
C LEU A 326 11.56 -14.80 21.44
N PHE A 327 11.80 -14.21 22.62
CA PHE A 327 11.33 -14.76 23.89
C PHE A 327 9.80 -14.89 23.96
N LEU A 328 9.05 -13.97 23.35
CA LEU A 328 7.59 -14.06 23.28
C LEU A 328 7.11 -15.31 22.51
N PHE A 329 7.93 -15.88 21.62
CA PHE A 329 7.60 -17.06 20.83
C PHE A 329 8.29 -18.34 21.32
N THR A 330 9.57 -18.26 21.71
CA THR A 330 10.35 -19.42 22.15
C THR A 330 10.06 -19.82 23.60
N HIS A 331 9.58 -18.87 24.41
CA HIS A 331 9.49 -18.97 25.87
C HIS A 331 10.81 -19.41 26.55
N ASN A 332 11.95 -19.26 25.86
CA ASN A 332 13.26 -19.68 26.33
C ASN A 332 14.26 -18.53 26.17
N LEU A 333 14.61 -17.91 27.30
CA LEU A 333 15.49 -16.75 27.33
C LEU A 333 16.89 -17.05 26.77
N ILE A 334 17.43 -18.24 27.01
CA ILE A 334 18.77 -18.62 26.55
C ILE A 334 18.79 -18.70 25.03
N ILE A 335 17.82 -19.42 24.44
CA ILE A 335 17.70 -19.54 22.98
C ILE A 335 17.47 -18.16 22.35
N SER A 336 16.57 -17.36 22.92
CA SER A 336 16.29 -16.01 22.41
C SER A 336 17.46 -15.05 22.50
N LEU A 337 18.28 -15.17 23.56
CA LEU A 337 19.50 -14.38 23.70
C LEU A 337 20.55 -14.81 22.69
N LEU A 338 20.76 -16.13 22.51
CA LEU A 338 21.70 -16.66 21.53
C LEU A 338 21.35 -16.22 20.10
N ILE A 339 20.08 -16.38 19.70
CA ILE A 339 19.61 -15.95 18.38
C ILE A 339 19.70 -14.41 18.27
N GLY A 340 19.32 -13.67 19.31
CA GLY A 340 19.42 -12.20 19.33
C GLY A 340 20.84 -11.68 19.16
N ILE A 341 21.83 -12.33 19.77
CA ILE A 341 23.26 -12.01 19.59
C ILE A 341 23.66 -12.21 18.13
N VAL A 342 23.31 -13.36 17.54
CA VAL A 342 23.64 -13.62 16.13
C VAL A 342 22.94 -12.62 15.20
N VAL A 343 21.66 -12.32 15.44
CA VAL A 343 20.90 -11.33 14.66
C VAL A 343 21.56 -9.94 14.73
N SER A 344 21.99 -9.49 15.92
CA SER A 344 22.68 -8.21 16.09
C SER A 344 24.05 -8.19 15.37
N ILE A 345 24.81 -9.29 15.42
CA ILE A 345 26.06 -9.41 14.66
C ILE A 345 25.80 -9.37 13.15
N VAL A 346 24.79 -10.10 12.67
CA VAL A 346 24.39 -10.13 11.26
C VAL A 346 23.98 -8.73 10.80
N GLU A 347 23.17 -8.02 11.59
CA GLU A 347 22.82 -6.62 11.33
C GLU A 347 24.08 -5.74 11.21
N ALA A 348 25.02 -5.88 12.15
CA ALA A 348 26.21 -5.07 12.20
C ALA A 348 27.13 -5.27 10.97
N ILE A 349 27.22 -6.49 10.44
CA ILE A 349 28.08 -6.80 9.28
C ILE A 349 27.35 -6.70 7.93
N SER A 350 26.02 -6.70 7.92
CA SER A 350 25.23 -6.72 6.70
C SER A 350 25.48 -5.45 5.88
N PRO A 351 25.80 -5.58 4.59
CA PRO A 351 25.86 -4.44 3.68
C PRO A 351 24.61 -3.59 3.76
N ARG A 352 24.77 -2.26 3.60
CA ARG A 352 23.66 -1.32 3.71
C ARG A 352 22.51 -1.72 2.80
N GLY A 353 21.35 -2.01 3.40
CA GLY A 353 20.10 -2.35 2.71
C GLY A 353 19.89 -3.82 2.36
N THR A 354 20.80 -4.74 2.75
CA THR A 354 20.62 -6.19 2.59
C THR A 354 20.12 -6.89 3.86
N ASP A 355 20.05 -6.15 4.98
CA ASP A 355 19.58 -6.60 6.29
C ASP A 355 18.16 -7.15 6.27
N ASN A 356 17.31 -6.62 5.39
CA ASN A 356 15.95 -7.14 5.17
C ASN A 356 15.89 -8.56 4.58
N LEU A 357 17.03 -9.12 4.16
CA LEU A 357 17.15 -10.52 3.74
C LEU A 357 18.04 -11.31 4.71
N THR A 358 19.21 -10.79 5.06
CA THR A 358 20.19 -11.53 5.87
C THR A 358 19.69 -11.81 7.29
N ILE A 359 19.06 -10.84 7.95
CA ILE A 359 18.50 -11.01 9.30
C ILE A 359 17.43 -12.08 9.33
N PRO A 360 16.35 -12.00 8.53
CA PRO A 360 15.29 -12.99 8.63
C PRO A 360 15.73 -14.38 8.17
N VAL A 361 16.63 -14.51 7.19
CA VAL A 361 17.18 -15.81 6.79
C VAL A 361 17.96 -16.47 7.93
N ILE A 362 18.89 -15.75 8.56
CA ILE A 362 19.68 -16.32 9.65
C ILE A 362 18.80 -16.62 10.87
N CYS A 363 17.88 -15.70 11.19
CA CYS A 363 16.91 -15.90 12.27
C CYS A 363 16.08 -17.18 12.03
N ALA A 364 15.58 -17.40 10.82
CA ALA A 364 14.75 -18.56 10.48
C ALA A 364 15.54 -19.88 10.53
N ILE A 365 16.78 -19.88 10.04
CA ILE A 365 17.67 -21.05 10.13
C ILE A 365 17.92 -21.41 11.60
N LEU A 366 18.23 -20.43 12.45
CA LEU A 366 18.49 -20.69 13.86
C LEU A 366 17.24 -21.14 14.61
N LEU A 367 16.09 -20.53 14.34
CA LEU A 367 14.81 -20.98 14.91
C LEU A 367 14.53 -22.43 14.55
N ARG A 368 14.73 -22.83 13.28
CA ARG A 368 14.52 -24.21 12.82
C ARG A 368 15.48 -25.25 13.44
N ILE A 369 16.68 -24.82 13.84
CA ILE A 369 17.69 -25.72 14.42
C ILE A 369 17.50 -25.86 15.94
N LEU A 370 17.11 -24.78 16.61
CA LEU A 370 17.11 -24.68 18.06
C LEU A 370 15.73 -24.94 18.70
N ILE A 371 14.66 -24.97 17.90
CA ILE A 371 13.26 -25.14 18.29
C ILE A 371 12.60 -26.09 17.30
#